data_AF-A0A6N9V3S9-F1
#
_entry.id   AF-A0A6N9V3S9-F1
#
_cell.length_a   1.000
_cell.length_b   1.000
_cell.length_c   1.000
_cell.angle_alpha   90.00
_cell.angle_beta   90.00
_cell.angle_gamma   90.00
#
_symmetry.space_group_name_H-M   'P 1'
#
loop_
_entity.id
_entity.type
_entity.pdbx_description
1 polymer ?
#
loop_
_entity_poly.entity_id
_entity_poly.type
_entity_poly.pdbx_seq_one_letter_code
_entity_poly.pdbx_strand_id
1 'polypeptide(L)'
;MNRHRVTARAAAVALLATGLAASPAAAAPAATGAKARIGADWAKQSISFIAAPGQVNDLHVVPMDQGDGVRRIGFRDAVPLQPGDHCTYLEPGVETYVVCELPTGSPRPDRIDVFLGDGDDEIATSDLGVATVSGGPGDDTLHAHTAHTVRGDAGNDMVMGRVVLDGGDGMDHLMGDDGDQRMWGGRGDDMVEGYGGTDLVYAGSGNDHVMGGDGNDILLGGSGDDMLHGEAGDDLVVGGSGKDMAEGGPGRNIVLP
;
A
#
# COMPACT_ATOMS: atom_id res chain seq x y z
N MET A 1 -68.93 -30.81 5.33
CA MET A 1 -67.82 -29.84 5.49
C MET A 1 -66.57 -30.41 4.83
N ASN A 2 -66.20 -29.83 3.69
CA ASN A 2 -65.02 -30.19 2.89
C ASN A 2 -63.73 -30.03 3.71
N ARG A 3 -62.84 -31.03 3.69
CA ARG A 3 -61.41 -30.83 3.93
C ARG A 3 -60.63 -31.47 2.79
N HIS A 4 -60.17 -30.62 1.87
CA HIS A 4 -59.27 -30.97 0.79
C HIS A 4 -57.93 -31.42 1.39
N ARG A 5 -57.50 -32.65 1.05
CA ARG A 5 -56.13 -33.11 1.27
C ARG A 5 -55.25 -32.56 0.13
N VAL A 6 -54.31 -31.68 0.46
CA VAL A 6 -53.28 -31.21 -0.47
C VAL A 6 -52.12 -32.21 -0.40
N THR A 7 -51.83 -32.88 -1.52
CA THR A 7 -50.62 -33.66 -1.73
C THR A 7 -49.49 -32.72 -2.12
N ALA A 8 -48.49 -32.52 -1.25
CA ALA A 8 -47.27 -31.82 -1.60
C ALA A 8 -46.36 -32.74 -2.42
N ARG A 9 -46.14 -32.41 -3.70
CA ARG A 9 -45.09 -33.02 -4.53
C ARG A 9 -43.79 -32.27 -4.26
N ALA A 10 -42.78 -32.95 -3.72
CA ALA A 10 -41.41 -32.45 -3.68
C ALA A 10 -40.83 -32.47 -5.10
N ALA A 11 -40.57 -31.30 -5.68
CA ALA A 11 -39.78 -31.17 -6.89
C ALA A 11 -38.32 -30.94 -6.48
N ALA A 12 -37.48 -31.96 -6.68
CA ALA A 12 -36.04 -31.82 -6.55
C ALA A 12 -35.53 -31.03 -7.78
N VAL A 13 -35.08 -29.80 -7.55
CA VAL A 13 -34.37 -29.00 -8.56
C VAL A 13 -32.90 -29.38 -8.46
N ALA A 14 -32.40 -30.11 -9.46
CA ALA A 14 -30.98 -30.34 -9.63
C ALA A 14 -30.35 -29.11 -10.28
N LEU A 15 -29.54 -28.34 -9.52
CA LEU A 15 -28.64 -27.34 -10.09
C LEU A 15 -27.48 -28.07 -10.76
N LEU A 16 -27.40 -28.00 -12.09
CA LEU A 16 -26.17 -28.31 -12.82
C LEU A 16 -25.22 -27.11 -12.67
N ALA A 17 -24.21 -27.25 -11.80
CA ALA A 17 -23.07 -26.36 -11.78
C ALA A 17 -22.14 -26.72 -12.95
N THR A 18 -22.21 -25.98 -14.05
CA THR A 18 -21.14 -25.99 -15.06
C THR A 18 -20.01 -25.11 -14.55
N GLY A 19 -19.02 -25.72 -13.90
CA GLY A 19 -17.76 -25.06 -13.59
C GLY A 19 -16.99 -24.78 -14.87
N LEU A 20 -16.91 -23.51 -15.27
CA LEU A 20 -15.82 -23.05 -16.12
C LEU A 20 -14.58 -22.98 -15.22
N ALA A 21 -13.76 -24.03 -15.24
CA ALA A 21 -12.39 -23.93 -14.77
C ALA A 21 -11.65 -23.03 -15.77
N ALA A 22 -11.40 -21.78 -15.40
CA ALA A 22 -10.40 -20.97 -16.08
C ALA A 22 -9.04 -21.65 -15.82
N SER A 23 -8.41 -22.15 -16.87
CA SER A 23 -7.00 -22.56 -16.80
C SER A 23 -6.17 -21.40 -16.25
N PRO A 24 -5.12 -21.64 -15.45
CA PRO A 24 -4.22 -20.58 -15.04
C PRO A 24 -3.64 -19.96 -16.32
N ALA A 25 -3.79 -18.64 -16.45
CA ALA A 25 -3.13 -17.90 -17.49
C ALA A 25 -1.62 -18.14 -17.29
N ALA A 26 -1.01 -18.90 -18.20
CA ALA A 26 0.44 -19.02 -18.22
C ALA A 26 1.00 -17.60 -18.38
N ALA A 27 1.70 -17.12 -17.35
CA ALA A 27 2.45 -15.87 -17.42
C ALA A 27 3.31 -15.93 -18.68
N ALA A 28 3.09 -14.97 -19.58
CA ALA A 28 3.94 -14.83 -20.75
C ALA A 28 5.39 -14.68 -20.25
N PRO A 29 6.37 -15.35 -20.86
CA PRO A 29 7.75 -15.24 -20.43
C PRO A 29 8.17 -13.76 -20.48
N ALA A 30 8.66 -13.26 -19.34
CA ALA A 30 9.15 -11.90 -19.21
C ALA A 30 10.12 -11.61 -20.36
N ALA A 31 9.85 -10.54 -21.11
CA ALA A 31 10.74 -10.11 -22.17
C ALA A 31 12.07 -9.71 -21.52
N THR A 32 13.09 -10.57 -21.66
CA THR A 32 14.43 -10.33 -21.13
C THR A 32 14.96 -9.00 -21.66
N GLY A 33 15.15 -8.01 -20.79
CA GLY A 33 15.60 -6.66 -21.13
C GLY A 33 14.52 -5.58 -21.17
N ALA A 34 13.30 -5.85 -20.71
CA ALA A 34 12.33 -4.80 -20.43
C ALA A 34 12.86 -3.89 -19.29
N LYS A 35 12.69 -2.58 -19.45
CA LYS A 35 13.05 -1.56 -18.46
C LYS A 35 11.79 -1.01 -17.82
N ALA A 36 11.88 -0.63 -16.54
CA ALA A 36 10.87 0.20 -15.89
C ALA A 36 10.58 1.46 -16.72
N ARG A 37 9.30 1.80 -16.84
CA ARG A 37 8.82 2.90 -17.68
C ARG A 37 8.37 4.05 -16.82
N ILE A 38 8.64 5.25 -17.29
CA ILE A 38 8.19 6.46 -16.62
C ILE A 38 7.69 7.50 -17.62
N GLY A 39 6.57 8.14 -17.32
CA GLY A 39 6.00 9.18 -18.18
C GLY A 39 5.16 10.19 -17.39
N ALA A 40 5.09 11.41 -17.90
CA ALA A 40 4.23 12.46 -17.37
C ALA A 40 3.07 12.77 -18.33
N ASP A 41 1.86 12.91 -17.78
CA ASP A 41 0.66 13.35 -18.47
C ASP A 41 0.33 14.78 -18.02
N TRP A 42 0.62 15.76 -18.87
CA TRP A 42 0.39 17.18 -18.57
C TRP A 42 -1.09 17.54 -18.46
N ALA A 43 -1.98 16.87 -19.20
CA ALA A 43 -3.41 17.14 -19.16
C ALA A 43 -4.04 16.65 -17.85
N LYS A 44 -3.46 15.60 -17.26
CA LYS A 44 -3.84 15.08 -15.95
C LYS A 44 -3.03 15.66 -14.79
N GLN A 45 -1.88 16.26 -15.08
CA GLN A 45 -0.88 16.69 -14.10
C GLN A 45 -0.42 15.52 -13.22
N SER A 46 0.00 14.44 -13.88
CA SER A 46 0.41 13.22 -13.20
C SER A 46 1.67 12.61 -13.79
N ILE A 47 2.45 11.93 -12.97
CA ILE A 47 3.56 11.06 -13.41
C ILE A 47 3.23 9.64 -13.00
N SER A 48 3.58 8.68 -13.84
CA SER A 48 3.46 7.25 -13.51
C SER A 48 4.79 6.55 -13.75
N PHE A 49 5.26 5.83 -12.73
CA PHE A 49 6.36 4.87 -12.83
C PHE A 49 5.79 3.46 -12.79
N ILE A 50 6.25 2.58 -13.67
CA ILE A 50 5.85 1.17 -13.73
C ILE A 50 7.10 0.31 -13.89
N ALA A 51 7.40 -0.52 -12.90
CA ALA A 51 8.49 -1.48 -12.95
C ALA A 51 8.32 -2.47 -14.11
N ALA A 52 9.44 -3.02 -14.60
CA ALA A 52 9.37 -4.14 -15.53
C ALA A 52 9.27 -5.45 -14.75
N PRO A 53 8.61 -6.49 -15.32
CA PRO A 53 8.58 -7.80 -14.69
C PRO A 53 9.98 -8.37 -14.46
N GLY A 54 10.21 -8.89 -13.26
CA GLY A 54 11.45 -9.46 -12.73
C GLY A 54 12.53 -8.44 -12.44
N GLN A 55 12.23 -7.14 -12.48
CA GLN A 55 13.18 -6.08 -12.18
C GLN A 55 13.20 -5.83 -10.68
N VAL A 56 14.42 -5.72 -10.12
CA VAL A 56 14.64 -5.23 -8.76
C VAL A 56 15.05 -3.76 -8.87
N ASN A 57 14.31 -2.89 -8.20
CA ASN A 57 14.38 -1.45 -8.24
C ASN A 57 14.94 -0.89 -6.92
N ASP A 58 15.76 0.16 -7.02
CA ASP A 58 16.21 0.98 -5.87
C ASP A 58 15.92 2.44 -6.25
N LEU A 59 14.66 2.82 -6.11
CA LEU A 59 14.09 4.03 -6.70
C LEU A 59 14.09 5.19 -5.71
N HIS A 60 14.67 6.31 -6.12
CA HIS A 60 14.60 7.57 -5.41
C HIS A 60 13.79 8.60 -6.21
N VAL A 61 12.69 9.07 -5.64
CA VAL A 61 11.85 10.14 -6.21
C VAL A 61 12.21 11.46 -5.54
N VAL A 62 12.86 12.35 -6.30
CA VAL A 62 13.46 13.58 -5.78
C VAL A 62 12.88 14.83 -6.44
N PRO A 63 12.47 15.85 -5.67
CA PRO A 63 12.08 17.13 -6.24
C PRO A 63 13.30 17.84 -6.83
N MET A 64 13.19 18.35 -8.06
CA MET A 64 14.26 19.08 -8.75
C MET A 64 13.74 20.47 -9.12
N ASP A 65 13.83 21.44 -8.21
CA ASP A 65 13.32 22.79 -8.49
C ASP A 65 14.13 23.47 -9.61
N GLN A 66 13.46 23.82 -10.71
CA GLN A 66 13.95 24.79 -11.69
C GLN A 66 12.78 25.62 -12.23
N GLY A 67 12.84 26.93 -11.98
CA GLY A 67 11.80 27.87 -12.41
C GLY A 67 11.84 28.10 -13.91
N ASP A 68 10.70 27.91 -14.57
CA ASP A 68 10.33 28.40 -15.91
C ASP A 68 8.88 27.99 -16.25
N GLY A 69 7.98 28.02 -15.24
CA GLY A 69 6.60 27.59 -15.43
C GLY A 69 6.39 26.06 -15.49
N VAL A 70 7.46 25.27 -15.30
CA VAL A 70 7.44 23.81 -15.17
C VAL A 70 8.04 23.39 -13.85
N ARG A 71 7.55 22.29 -13.29
CA ARG A 71 8.09 21.62 -12.11
C ARG A 71 8.80 20.35 -12.59
N ARG A 72 10.03 20.14 -12.16
CA ARG A 72 10.82 18.96 -12.50
C ARG A 72 10.90 18.00 -11.32
N ILE A 73 10.74 16.72 -11.63
CA ILE A 73 10.83 15.64 -10.65
C ILE A 73 11.80 14.60 -11.20
N GLY A 74 12.80 14.27 -10.39
CA GLY A 74 13.82 13.29 -10.70
C GLY A 74 13.45 11.90 -10.20
N PHE A 75 13.77 10.91 -11.01
CA PHE A 75 13.62 9.48 -10.70
C PHE A 75 14.97 8.83 -10.96
N ARG A 76 15.64 8.43 -9.89
CA ARG A 76 16.94 7.76 -9.93
C ARG A 76 16.75 6.32 -9.48
N ASP A 77 17.31 5.37 -10.24
CA ASP A 77 17.20 3.94 -9.95
C ASP A 77 18.58 3.27 -10.01
N ALA A 78 18.74 2.07 -9.43
CA ALA A 78 19.93 1.23 -9.60
C ALA A 78 20.00 0.61 -11.01
N VAL A 79 18.85 0.45 -11.66
CA VAL A 79 18.70 -0.20 -12.97
C VAL A 79 18.22 0.78 -14.05
N PRO A 80 18.51 0.52 -15.35
CA PRO A 80 18.15 1.46 -16.42
C PRO A 80 16.64 1.67 -16.55
N LEU A 81 16.25 2.93 -16.69
CA LEU A 81 14.88 3.39 -16.90
C LEU A 81 14.60 3.65 -18.38
N GLN A 82 13.33 3.60 -18.75
CA GLN A 82 12.85 4.00 -20.07
C GLN A 82 11.96 5.25 -19.94
N PRO A 83 12.45 6.44 -20.32
CA PRO A 83 11.63 7.65 -20.35
C PRO A 83 10.58 7.55 -21.44
N GLY A 84 9.38 8.03 -21.11
CA GLY A 84 8.23 8.22 -21.98
C GLY A 84 7.92 9.70 -22.16
N ASP A 85 6.63 10.02 -22.35
CA ASP A 85 6.18 11.38 -22.64
C ASP A 85 6.57 12.35 -21.52
N HIS A 86 7.05 13.53 -21.91
CA HIS A 86 7.47 14.61 -21.01
C HIS A 86 8.54 14.23 -19.97
N CYS A 87 9.30 13.17 -20.25
CA CYS A 87 10.44 12.75 -19.46
C CYS A 87 11.67 12.58 -20.34
N THR A 88 12.85 12.82 -19.78
CA THR A 88 14.14 12.65 -20.47
C THR A 88 15.20 12.20 -19.47
N TYR A 89 16.27 11.56 -19.95
CA TYR A 89 17.44 11.35 -19.11
C TYR A 89 18.02 12.69 -18.66
N LEU A 90 18.44 12.77 -17.39
CA LEU A 90 19.07 13.97 -16.84
C LEU A 90 20.37 14.30 -17.58
N GLU A 91 21.20 13.28 -17.78
CA GLU A 91 22.47 13.37 -18.50
C GLU A 91 22.50 12.35 -19.64
N PRO A 92 22.97 12.71 -20.84
CA PRO A 92 23.10 11.78 -21.95
C PRO A 92 23.97 10.57 -21.58
N GLY A 93 23.42 9.36 -21.74
CA GLY A 93 24.12 8.11 -21.44
C GLY A 93 23.97 7.62 -19.99
N VAL A 94 23.36 8.42 -19.10
CA VAL A 94 23.00 8.00 -17.74
C VAL A 94 21.55 7.52 -17.76
N GLU A 95 21.35 6.25 -18.10
CA GLU A 95 20.00 5.67 -18.26
C GLU A 95 19.30 5.39 -16.92
N THR A 96 19.98 5.56 -15.79
CA THR A 96 19.44 5.32 -14.44
C THR A 96 18.83 6.56 -13.80
N TYR A 97 18.83 7.71 -14.50
CA TYR A 97 18.28 8.95 -13.97
C TYR A 97 17.42 9.65 -15.02
N VAL A 98 16.11 9.63 -14.81
CA VAL A 98 15.12 10.30 -15.63
C VAL A 98 14.53 11.49 -14.89
N VAL A 99 14.33 12.60 -15.60
CA VAL A 99 13.61 13.78 -15.13
C VAL A 99 12.31 13.89 -15.90
N CYS A 100 11.21 14.05 -15.18
CA CYS A 100 9.90 14.34 -15.73
C CYS A 100 9.48 15.76 -15.43
N GLU A 101 8.76 16.37 -16.36
CA GLU A 101 8.23 17.72 -16.24
C GLU A 101 6.72 17.71 -16.05
N LEU A 102 6.22 18.52 -15.13
CA LEU A 102 4.80 18.84 -14.97
C LEU A 102 4.58 20.36 -15.12
N PRO A 103 3.43 20.80 -15.65
CA PRO A 103 3.12 22.22 -15.77
C PRO A 103 2.86 22.83 -14.39
N THR A 104 3.41 24.02 -14.12
CA THR A 104 3.07 24.79 -12.91
C THR A 104 1.80 25.62 -13.13
N GLY A 105 1.12 25.98 -12.03
CA GLY A 105 -0.06 26.85 -12.07
C GLY A 105 -1.34 26.13 -12.51
N SER A 106 -1.31 24.81 -12.65
CA SER A 106 -2.52 24.03 -12.80
C SER A 106 -3.29 24.01 -11.47
N PRO A 107 -4.64 24.04 -11.51
CA PRO A 107 -5.46 24.01 -10.30
C PRO A 107 -5.52 22.64 -9.63
N ARG A 108 -5.00 21.58 -10.28
CA ARG A 108 -4.93 20.25 -9.68
C ARG A 108 -3.62 20.09 -8.90
N PRO A 109 -3.60 19.30 -7.83
CA PRO A 109 -2.34 18.90 -7.21
C PRO A 109 -1.59 17.95 -8.15
N ASP A 110 -0.26 17.93 -8.04
CA ASP A 110 0.55 16.91 -8.70
C ASP A 110 0.16 15.52 -8.17
N ARG A 111 0.17 14.54 -9.06
CA ARG A 111 -0.11 13.15 -8.72
C ARG A 111 0.97 12.25 -9.30
N ILE A 112 1.88 11.78 -8.45
CA ILE A 112 2.90 10.80 -8.84
C ILE A 112 2.47 9.45 -8.28
N ASP A 113 2.24 8.48 -9.16
CA ASP A 113 1.94 7.10 -8.78
C ASP A 113 3.13 6.21 -9.18
N VAL A 114 3.60 5.39 -8.23
CA VAL A 114 4.69 4.42 -8.44
C VAL A 114 4.15 3.02 -8.25
N PHE A 115 4.37 2.17 -9.25
CA PHE A 115 4.02 0.76 -9.23
C PHE A 115 5.30 -0.05 -9.43
N LEU A 116 5.75 -0.70 -8.36
CA LEU A 116 6.91 -1.57 -8.31
C LEU A 116 6.56 -2.98 -8.81
N GLY A 117 7.56 -3.84 -8.86
CA GLY A 117 7.58 -5.08 -9.63
C GLY A 117 7.11 -6.30 -8.86
N ASP A 118 7.62 -7.46 -9.26
CA ASP A 118 7.54 -8.73 -8.54
C ASP A 118 8.89 -9.07 -7.85
N GLY A 119 9.81 -8.11 -7.77
CA GLY A 119 11.12 -8.24 -7.15
C GLY A 119 11.16 -7.51 -5.81
N ASP A 120 12.13 -7.87 -4.97
CA ASP A 120 12.34 -7.22 -3.68
C ASP A 120 12.89 -5.80 -3.89
N ASP A 121 12.00 -4.81 -3.89
CA ASP A 121 12.24 -3.45 -4.33
C ASP A 121 12.46 -2.49 -3.14
N GLU A 122 13.30 -1.48 -3.34
CA GLU A 122 13.50 -0.38 -2.40
C GLU A 122 13.03 0.93 -3.03
N ILE A 123 12.32 1.76 -2.25
CA ILE A 123 11.94 3.11 -2.68
C ILE A 123 12.09 4.14 -1.56
N ALA A 124 12.63 5.30 -1.91
CA ALA A 124 12.63 6.49 -1.07
C ALA A 124 11.94 7.66 -1.78
N THR A 125 10.94 8.25 -1.12
CA THR A 125 10.21 9.41 -1.66
C THR A 125 10.52 10.67 -0.89
N SER A 126 11.01 11.72 -1.56
CA SER A 126 11.21 13.05 -0.98
C SER A 126 10.28 14.11 -1.56
N ASP A 127 9.47 13.74 -2.54
CA ASP A 127 8.57 14.65 -3.25
C ASP A 127 7.16 14.64 -2.64
N LEU A 128 6.64 15.80 -2.27
CA LEU A 128 5.30 15.94 -1.68
C LEU A 128 4.14 15.66 -2.65
N GLY A 129 4.42 15.55 -3.96
CA GLY A 129 3.46 15.20 -4.99
C GLY A 129 3.25 13.70 -5.17
N VAL A 130 3.94 12.85 -4.38
CA VAL A 130 3.71 11.40 -4.42
C VAL A 130 2.35 11.06 -3.81
N ALA A 131 1.48 10.50 -4.64
CA ALA A 131 0.15 10.12 -4.25
C ALA A 131 0.10 8.65 -3.80
N THR A 132 0.68 7.77 -4.60
CA THR A 132 0.62 6.32 -4.37
C THR A 132 1.98 5.68 -4.60
N VAL A 133 2.36 4.78 -3.70
CA VAL A 133 3.41 3.78 -3.89
C VAL A 133 2.78 2.40 -3.67
N SER A 134 3.07 1.46 -4.55
CA SER A 134 2.65 0.05 -4.48
C SER A 134 3.89 -0.79 -4.73
N GLY A 135 4.25 -1.64 -3.77
CA GLY A 135 5.39 -2.56 -3.82
C GLY A 135 5.16 -3.68 -4.83
N GLY A 136 3.98 -4.30 -4.76
CA GLY A 136 3.63 -5.41 -5.62
C GLY A 136 4.04 -6.73 -4.95
N PRO A 137 4.28 -7.80 -5.70
CA PRO A 137 4.87 -9.00 -5.13
C PRO A 137 6.36 -8.80 -4.78
N GLY A 138 6.85 -9.41 -3.71
CA GLY A 138 8.25 -9.29 -3.29
C GLY A 138 8.34 -8.82 -1.85
N ASP A 139 9.49 -9.01 -1.21
CA ASP A 139 9.72 -8.47 0.14
C ASP A 139 10.30 -7.06 -0.01
N ASP A 140 9.47 -6.02 0.07
CA ASP A 140 9.81 -4.65 -0.30
C ASP A 140 10.18 -3.75 0.88
N THR A 141 10.97 -2.72 0.61
CA THR A 141 11.32 -1.67 1.56
C THR A 141 10.86 -0.30 1.06
N LEU A 142 9.71 0.15 1.56
CA LEU A 142 8.99 1.33 1.09
C LEU A 142 9.18 2.52 2.07
N HIS A 143 10.31 3.22 1.98
CA HIS A 143 10.58 4.48 2.70
C HIS A 143 9.82 5.66 2.06
N ALA A 144 8.50 5.57 2.00
CA ALA A 144 7.63 6.46 1.25
C ALA A 144 6.98 7.57 2.11
N HIS A 145 7.76 8.21 2.99
CA HIS A 145 7.30 9.21 3.97
C HIS A 145 6.52 10.40 3.38
N THR A 146 6.68 10.71 2.09
CA THR A 146 5.93 11.81 1.45
C THR A 146 4.68 11.33 0.71
N ALA A 147 4.57 10.01 0.46
CA ALA A 147 3.44 9.41 -0.22
C ALA A 147 2.18 9.47 0.64
N HIS A 148 1.05 9.78 0.01
CA HIS A 148 -0.23 9.74 0.70
C HIS A 148 -0.70 8.31 0.96
N THR A 149 -0.50 7.40 0.01
CA THR A 149 -0.89 6.00 0.10
C THR A 149 0.31 5.12 -0.21
N VAL A 150 0.59 4.15 0.65
CA VAL A 150 1.65 3.16 0.47
C VAL A 150 1.04 1.79 0.67
N ARG A 151 1.32 0.88 -0.27
CA ARG A 151 0.91 -0.53 -0.20
C ARG A 151 2.12 -1.43 -0.36
N GLY A 152 2.33 -2.37 0.55
CA GLY A 152 3.27 -3.48 0.37
C GLY A 152 2.79 -4.42 -0.73
N ASP A 153 1.51 -4.82 -0.63
CA ASP A 153 0.82 -5.78 -1.50
C ASP A 153 1.12 -7.24 -1.12
N ALA A 154 2.16 -7.90 -1.64
CA ALA A 154 2.39 -9.31 -1.32
C ALA A 154 3.86 -9.65 -1.08
N GLY A 155 4.17 -10.13 0.11
CA GLY A 155 5.52 -10.39 0.60
C GLY A 155 5.65 -9.83 2.00
N ASN A 156 6.83 -9.93 2.60
CA ASN A 156 7.07 -9.36 3.92
C ASN A 156 7.64 -7.95 3.75
N ASP A 157 6.79 -6.94 3.89
CA ASP A 157 7.10 -5.58 3.48
C ASP A 157 7.42 -4.67 4.67
N MET A 158 8.31 -3.72 4.46
CA MET A 158 8.53 -2.61 5.36
C MET A 158 7.88 -1.36 4.77
N VAL A 159 6.77 -0.91 5.36
CA VAL A 159 5.91 0.14 4.81
C VAL A 159 5.96 1.38 5.68
N MET A 160 6.56 2.47 5.15
CA MET A 160 6.54 3.79 5.78
C MET A 160 5.77 4.78 4.91
N GLY A 161 4.79 5.47 5.50
CA GLY A 161 3.92 6.40 4.77
C GLY A 161 3.28 7.43 5.69
N ARG A 162 2.52 8.37 5.10
CA ARG A 162 1.99 9.53 5.83
C ARG A 162 0.52 9.47 6.20
N VAL A 163 -0.31 8.76 5.44
CA VAL A 163 -1.78 8.83 5.62
C VAL A 163 -2.44 7.47 5.55
N VAL A 164 -2.16 6.70 4.51
CA VAL A 164 -2.75 5.38 4.28
C VAL A 164 -1.62 4.39 4.07
N LEU A 165 -1.53 3.40 4.96
CA LEU A 165 -0.56 2.32 4.90
C LEU A 165 -1.31 0.98 4.86
N ASP A 166 -0.90 0.10 3.97
CA ASP A 166 -1.50 -1.21 3.74
C ASP A 166 -0.35 -2.20 3.57
N GLY A 167 -0.17 -3.14 4.49
CA GLY A 167 0.86 -4.18 4.39
C GLY A 167 0.51 -5.13 3.26
N GLY A 168 -0.61 -5.84 3.42
CA GLY A 168 -1.16 -6.71 2.40
C GLY A 168 -1.06 -8.18 2.81
N ASP A 169 -0.31 -8.98 2.06
CA ASP A 169 -0.09 -10.40 2.36
C ASP A 169 1.35 -10.64 2.80
N GLY A 170 1.58 -11.05 4.03
CA GLY A 170 2.90 -11.42 4.53
C GLY A 170 3.07 -11.00 5.98
N MET A 171 4.30 -11.04 6.49
CA MET A 171 4.61 -10.47 7.80
C MET A 171 5.15 -9.06 7.59
N ASP A 172 4.27 -8.08 7.71
CA ASP A 172 4.59 -6.70 7.35
C ASP A 172 5.01 -5.88 8.57
N HIS A 173 5.80 -4.84 8.32
CA HIS A 173 6.13 -3.83 9.32
C HIS A 173 5.70 -2.46 8.83
N LEU A 174 4.61 -1.95 9.41
CA LEU A 174 4.03 -0.66 9.09
C LEU A 174 4.44 0.39 10.13
N MET A 175 4.91 1.54 9.65
CA MET A 175 5.36 2.65 10.49
C MET A 175 4.75 3.97 9.99
N GLY A 176 3.96 4.60 10.86
CA GLY A 176 3.34 5.90 10.66
C GLY A 176 4.30 7.09 10.84
N ASP A 177 3.75 8.25 11.18
CA ASP A 177 4.50 9.44 11.59
C ASP A 177 3.78 10.18 12.73
N ASP A 178 4.01 11.48 12.94
CA ASP A 178 3.35 12.24 14.01
C ASP A 178 1.92 12.72 13.64
N GLY A 179 1.35 12.25 12.52
CA GLY A 179 0.04 12.63 12.00
C GLY A 179 -1.00 11.51 12.04
N ASP A 180 -2.26 11.82 11.73
CA ASP A 180 -3.32 10.80 11.73
C ASP A 180 -3.16 9.82 10.54
N GLN A 181 -2.94 8.54 10.82
CA GLN A 181 -2.89 7.46 9.85
C GLN A 181 -4.14 6.57 9.84
N ARG A 182 -4.32 5.90 8.71
CA ARG A 182 -5.14 4.71 8.56
C ARG A 182 -4.26 3.56 8.11
N MET A 183 -4.17 2.52 8.92
CA MET A 183 -3.22 1.43 8.75
C MET A 183 -3.98 0.10 8.66
N TRP A 184 -3.61 -0.73 7.69
CA TRP A 184 -4.09 -2.09 7.53
C TRP A 184 -2.88 -3.02 7.50
N GLY A 185 -2.72 -3.92 8.48
CA GLY A 185 -1.66 -4.94 8.44
C GLY A 185 -1.92 -5.92 7.30
N GLY A 186 -3.06 -6.61 7.37
CA GLY A 186 -3.55 -7.46 6.30
C GLY A 186 -3.59 -8.93 6.70
N ARG A 187 -2.92 -9.78 5.93
CA ARG A 187 -2.81 -11.21 6.20
C ARG A 187 -1.37 -11.55 6.59
N GLY A 188 -1.21 -12.09 7.79
CA GLY A 188 0.05 -12.61 8.32
C GLY A 188 0.30 -11.99 9.69
N ASP A 189 1.44 -12.32 10.29
CA ASP A 189 1.76 -11.83 11.63
C ASP A 189 2.46 -10.47 11.50
N ASP A 190 1.71 -9.38 11.68
CA ASP A 190 2.15 -8.02 11.34
C ASP A 190 2.65 -7.23 12.56
N MET A 191 3.56 -6.29 12.31
CA MET A 191 3.99 -5.27 13.25
C MET A 191 3.49 -3.90 12.77
N VAL A 192 2.72 -3.20 13.61
CA VAL A 192 2.16 -1.88 13.28
C VAL A 192 2.50 -0.86 14.37
N GLU A 193 3.18 0.22 13.99
CA GLU A 193 3.55 1.34 14.85
C GLU A 193 2.91 2.64 14.31
N GLY A 194 1.91 3.19 15.01
CA GLY A 194 1.26 4.46 14.64
C GLY A 194 2.10 5.71 14.94
N TYR A 195 2.92 5.64 16.00
CA TYR A 195 3.72 6.74 16.55
C TYR A 195 2.91 7.86 17.19
N GLY A 196 2.37 8.81 16.43
CA GLY A 196 1.65 9.93 17.01
C GLY A 196 0.53 10.39 16.11
N GLY A 197 -0.53 10.93 16.67
CA GLY A 197 -1.72 11.29 15.91
C GLY A 197 -2.95 10.56 16.44
N THR A 198 -4.07 10.68 15.74
CA THR A 198 -5.28 9.90 16.04
C THR A 198 -5.41 8.82 14.98
N ASP A 199 -4.92 7.64 15.29
CA ASP A 199 -4.76 6.57 14.32
C ASP A 199 -5.95 5.62 14.28
N LEU A 200 -6.19 5.06 13.09
CA LEU A 200 -7.08 3.93 12.89
C LEU A 200 -6.29 2.76 12.36
N VAL A 201 -6.11 1.74 13.20
CA VAL A 201 -5.37 0.53 12.87
C VAL A 201 -6.31 -0.68 12.80
N TYR A 202 -6.22 -1.42 11.71
CA TYR A 202 -6.78 -2.76 11.55
C TYR A 202 -5.65 -3.75 11.27
N ALA A 203 -5.29 -4.57 12.24
CA ALA A 203 -4.14 -5.46 12.12
C ALA A 203 -4.44 -6.60 11.13
N GLY A 204 -5.57 -7.29 11.28
CA GLY A 204 -6.13 -8.15 10.26
C GLY A 204 -6.21 -9.60 10.70
N SER A 205 -5.54 -10.49 9.97
CA SER A 205 -5.51 -11.91 10.33
C SER A 205 -4.08 -12.39 10.53
N GLY A 206 -3.80 -13.01 11.66
CA GLY A 206 -2.46 -13.40 12.07
C GLY A 206 -2.30 -13.06 13.55
N ASN A 207 -1.13 -13.31 14.11
CA ASN A 207 -0.82 -12.90 15.48
C ASN A 207 -0.10 -11.55 15.42
N ASP A 208 -0.86 -10.48 15.54
CA ASP A 208 -0.36 -9.14 15.23
C ASP A 208 0.19 -8.44 16.47
N HIS A 209 1.12 -7.52 16.26
CA HIS A 209 1.61 -6.62 17.30
C HIS A 209 1.37 -5.16 16.88
N VAL A 210 0.50 -4.48 17.63
CA VAL A 210 0.10 -3.11 17.34
C VAL A 210 0.45 -2.18 18.50
N MET A 211 1.07 -1.06 18.17
CA MET A 211 1.31 0.08 19.04
C MET A 211 0.63 1.30 18.43
N GLY A 212 -0.36 1.86 19.12
CA GLY A 212 -1.08 3.09 18.72
C GLY A 212 -0.15 4.28 18.74
N GLY A 213 0.40 4.57 19.92
CA GLY A 213 1.37 5.64 20.11
C GLY A 213 0.80 6.78 20.94
N ASP A 214 1.23 8.01 20.64
CA ASP A 214 0.69 9.21 21.26
C ASP A 214 -0.60 9.65 20.53
N GLY A 215 -1.73 9.65 21.23
CA GLY A 215 -2.98 10.23 20.77
C GLY A 215 -4.19 9.36 21.08
N ASN A 216 -5.30 9.56 20.38
CA ASN A 216 -6.55 8.86 20.70
C ASN A 216 -6.82 7.82 19.62
N ASP A 217 -6.38 6.60 19.83
CA ASP A 217 -6.29 5.62 18.76
C ASP A 217 -7.46 4.64 18.75
N ILE A 218 -7.72 4.08 17.58
CA ILE A 218 -8.63 2.95 17.40
C ILE A 218 -7.83 1.77 16.87
N LEU A 219 -7.61 0.78 17.72
CA LEU A 219 -6.86 -0.44 17.40
C LEU A 219 -7.81 -1.63 17.32
N LEU A 220 -7.81 -2.31 16.18
CA LEU A 220 -8.60 -3.51 15.93
C LEU A 220 -7.64 -4.65 15.54
N GLY A 221 -7.44 -5.64 16.41
CA GLY A 221 -6.55 -6.78 16.15
C GLY A 221 -7.08 -7.66 15.03
N GLY A 222 -8.29 -8.20 15.19
CA GLY A 222 -8.94 -8.99 14.16
C GLY A 222 -8.97 -10.46 14.53
N SER A 223 -8.28 -11.33 13.77
CA SER A 223 -8.28 -12.76 14.05
C SER A 223 -6.88 -13.31 14.27
N GLY A 224 -6.67 -14.00 15.39
CA GLY A 224 -5.39 -14.57 15.80
C GLY A 224 -5.11 -14.18 17.25
N ASP A 225 -3.95 -14.52 17.78
CA ASP A 225 -3.59 -14.18 19.16
C ASP A 225 -2.80 -12.85 19.15
N ASP A 226 -3.51 -11.72 19.33
CA ASP A 226 -2.94 -10.39 19.09
C ASP A 226 -2.34 -9.72 20.35
N MET A 227 -1.33 -8.86 20.16
CA MET A 227 -0.80 -7.95 21.17
C MET A 227 -1.10 -6.49 20.77
N LEU A 228 -1.96 -5.81 21.51
CA LEU A 228 -2.41 -4.46 21.19
C LEU A 228 -2.12 -3.50 22.35
N HIS A 229 -1.39 -2.43 22.06
CA HIS A 229 -1.06 -1.37 23.02
C HIS A 229 -1.55 -0.03 22.49
N GLY A 230 -2.55 0.57 23.12
CA GLY A 230 -3.02 1.94 22.81
C GLY A 230 -1.95 3.01 23.10
N GLU A 231 -1.09 2.76 24.07
CA GLU A 231 -0.11 3.72 24.58
C GLU A 231 -0.76 4.99 25.16
N ALA A 232 -0.42 6.20 24.71
CA ALA A 232 -0.75 7.43 25.44
C ALA A 232 -1.94 8.18 24.84
N GLY A 233 -3.09 8.11 25.50
CA GLY A 233 -4.26 8.96 25.22
C GLY A 233 -5.56 8.24 25.53
N ASP A 234 -6.68 8.68 24.96
CA ASP A 234 -7.99 8.07 25.16
C ASP A 234 -8.31 7.09 24.01
N ASP A 235 -7.98 5.81 24.21
CA ASP A 235 -7.98 4.79 23.15
C ASP A 235 -9.19 3.86 23.17
N LEU A 236 -9.50 3.31 22.00
CA LEU A 236 -10.35 2.14 21.80
C LEU A 236 -9.51 0.97 21.28
N VAL A 237 -9.32 -0.05 22.11
CA VAL A 237 -8.55 -1.25 21.78
C VAL A 237 -9.47 -2.47 21.75
N VAL A 238 -9.54 -3.16 20.62
CA VAL A 238 -10.37 -4.35 20.42
C VAL A 238 -9.51 -5.49 19.90
N GLY A 239 -9.33 -6.55 20.69
CA GLY A 239 -8.58 -7.76 20.32
C GLY A 239 -9.22 -8.45 19.12
N GLY A 240 -10.41 -9.01 19.33
CA GLY A 240 -11.18 -9.64 18.27
C GLY A 240 -11.41 -11.10 18.57
N SER A 241 -10.99 -11.99 17.67
CA SER A 241 -11.11 -13.43 17.88
C SER A 241 -9.74 -14.07 18.10
N GLY A 242 -9.55 -14.66 19.26
CA GLY A 242 -8.32 -15.38 19.60
C GLY A 242 -8.04 -15.23 21.08
N LYS A 243 -6.77 -15.31 21.46
CA LYS A 243 -6.31 -15.03 22.83
C LYS A 243 -5.47 -13.76 22.82
N ASP A 244 -6.17 -12.65 23.01
CA ASP A 244 -5.56 -11.34 22.82
C ASP A 244 -5.01 -10.78 24.14
N MET A 245 -3.93 -10.03 24.03
CA MET A 245 -3.40 -9.17 25.07
C MET A 245 -3.61 -7.72 24.63
N ALA A 246 -4.62 -7.07 25.20
CA ALA A 246 -4.97 -5.69 24.88
C ALA A 246 -4.77 -4.78 26.10
N GLU A 247 -4.02 -3.70 25.92
CA GLU A 247 -3.78 -2.67 26.92
C GLU A 247 -4.00 -1.29 26.33
N GLY A 248 -4.71 -0.41 27.03
CA GLY A 248 -4.93 0.97 26.56
C GLY A 248 -3.87 1.98 27.05
N GLY A 249 -2.94 1.62 27.94
CA GLY A 249 -1.97 2.59 28.47
C GLY A 249 -2.57 3.77 29.27
N PRO A 250 -1.85 4.90 29.43
CA PRO A 250 -2.32 6.08 30.15
C PRO A 250 -3.47 6.82 29.45
N GLY A 251 -4.59 7.03 30.15
CA GLY A 251 -5.72 7.83 29.66
C GLY A 251 -7.06 7.18 29.99
N ARG A 252 -8.13 7.55 29.29
CA ARG A 252 -9.48 7.01 29.50
C ARG A 252 -9.85 6.05 28.36
N ASN A 253 -9.52 4.79 28.59
CA ASN A 253 -9.54 3.79 27.52
C ASN A 253 -10.76 2.86 27.58
N ILE A 254 -11.15 2.37 26.41
CA ILE A 254 -12.08 1.26 26.24
C ILE A 254 -11.29 0.09 25.68
N VAL A 255 -11.21 -1.00 26.46
CA VAL A 255 -10.48 -2.21 26.07
C VAL A 255 -11.43 -3.38 26.02
N LEU A 256 -11.52 -4.02 24.85
CA LEU A 256 -12.33 -5.20 24.55
C LEU A 256 -11.40 -6.32 24.07
N PRO A 257 -10.85 -7.12 24.99
CA PRO A 257 -10.00 -8.25 24.64
C PRO A 257 -10.82 -9.42 24.06
#